data_AF-A0A1F0BQX9-F1
#
_entry.id   AF-A0A1F0BQX9-F1
#
_cell.length_a   1.000
_cell.length_b   1.000
_cell.length_c   1.000
_cell.angle_alpha   90.00
_cell.angle_beta   90.00
_cell.angle_gamma   90.00
#
_symmetry.space_group_name_H-M   'P 1'
#
loop_
_entity.id
_entity.type
_entity.pdbx_description
1 polymer ?
#
loop_
_entity_poly.entity_id
_entity_poly.type
_entity_poly.pdbx_seq_one_letter_code
_entity_poly.pdbx_strand_id
1 'polypeptide(L)'
;MIFIDIKRLVQLFFIFIGAIAIYIFYKTFGLSMVFIVVLGLAVLKFAPAFFPVVLLLYLGLHFTGGFSFIADGIVTVLWSIILIPMGIATIEMSKSYFSKKEKPWYDK
;
A
#
# COMPACT_ATOMS: atom_id res chain seq x y z
N MET A 1 0.62 -54.09 -11.85
CA MET A 1 1.68 -53.60 -10.95
C MET A 1 2.27 -52.35 -11.58
N ILE A 2 2.03 -51.17 -11.02
CA ILE A 2 2.57 -49.91 -11.56
C ILE A 2 4.03 -49.81 -11.10
N PHE A 3 4.98 -50.04 -12.00
CA PHE A 3 6.40 -49.77 -11.76
C PHE A 3 6.62 -48.26 -11.89
N ILE A 4 6.61 -47.54 -10.77
CA ILE A 4 7.11 -46.15 -10.75
C ILE A 4 8.64 -46.23 -10.72
N ASP A 5 9.27 -45.68 -11.75
CA ASP A 5 10.72 -45.48 -11.79
C ASP A 5 11.14 -44.62 -10.58
N ILE A 6 12.14 -45.09 -9.83
CA ILE A 6 12.64 -44.41 -8.63
C ILE A 6 13.10 -42.98 -8.94
N LYS A 7 13.61 -42.74 -10.15
CA LYS A 7 13.98 -41.39 -10.60
C LYS A 7 12.75 -40.47 -10.71
N ARG A 8 11.65 -40.97 -11.26
CA ARG A 8 10.37 -40.24 -11.32
C ARG A 8 9.80 -39.99 -9.94
N LEU A 9 9.92 -40.94 -9.01
CA LEU A 9 9.45 -40.77 -7.63
C LEU A 9 10.22 -39.66 -6.93
N VAL A 10 11.55 -39.65 -7.05
CA VAL A 10 12.41 -38.60 -6.47
C VAL A 10 12.11 -37.24 -7.12
N GLN A 11 11.94 -37.19 -8.43
CA GLN A 11 11.56 -35.95 -9.14
C GLN A 11 10.21 -35.41 -8.65
N LEU A 12 9.19 -36.27 -8.54
CA LEU A 12 7.87 -35.89 -8.02
C LEU A 12 7.95 -35.40 -6.58
N PHE A 13 8.80 -36.02 -5.75
CA PHE A 13 9.02 -35.61 -4.37
C PHE A 13 9.62 -34.20 -4.29
N PHE A 14 10.63 -33.89 -5.08
CA PHE A 14 11.21 -32.53 -5.12
C PHE A 14 10.25 -31.49 -5.70
N ILE A 15 9.47 -31.84 -6.72
CA ILE A 15 8.39 -30.97 -7.25
C ILE A 15 7.35 -30.69 -6.16
N PHE A 16 6.97 -31.71 -5.38
CA PHE A 16 6.01 -31.57 -4.30
C PHE A 16 6.53 -30.64 -3.19
N ILE A 17 7.79 -30.77 -2.79
CA ILE A 17 8.44 -29.83 -1.85
C ILE A 17 8.44 -28.41 -2.44
N GLY A 18 8.81 -28.27 -3.71
CA GLY A 18 8.79 -26.97 -4.39
C GLY A 18 7.40 -26.33 -4.41
N ALA A 19 6.36 -27.13 -4.68
CA ALA A 19 4.98 -26.68 -4.68
C ALA A 19 4.51 -26.26 -3.27
N ILE A 20 4.85 -27.02 -2.23
CA ILE A 20 4.56 -26.65 -0.83
C ILE A 20 5.28 -25.36 -0.45
N ALA A 21 6.55 -25.22 -0.84
CA ALA A 21 7.33 -24.01 -0.56
C ALA A 21 6.69 -22.78 -1.21
N ILE A 22 6.27 -22.88 -2.48
CA ILE A 22 5.55 -21.80 -3.17
C ILE A 22 4.22 -21.51 -2.49
N TYR A 23 3.45 -22.53 -2.12
CA TYR A 23 2.17 -22.36 -1.43
C TYR A 23 2.33 -21.65 -0.08
N ILE A 24 3.29 -22.09 0.76
CA ILE A 24 3.58 -21.46 2.04
C ILE A 24 4.06 -20.02 1.82
N PHE A 25 4.96 -19.80 0.86
CA PHE A 25 5.44 -18.46 0.53
C PHE A 25 4.30 -17.52 0.13
N TYR A 26 3.41 -17.98 -0.74
CA TYR A 26 2.25 -17.22 -1.20
C TYR A 26 1.25 -16.97 -0.08
N LYS A 27 1.05 -17.95 0.81
CA LYS A 27 0.16 -17.82 1.97
C LYS A 27 0.72 -16.86 3.02
N THR A 28 2.04 -16.84 3.22
CA THR A 28 2.71 -16.01 4.22
C THR A 28 2.90 -14.57 3.76
N PHE A 29 3.30 -14.37 2.50
CA PHE A 29 3.69 -13.05 2.00
C PHE A 29 2.70 -12.44 1.00
N GLY A 30 1.84 -13.25 0.38
CA GLY A 30 0.93 -12.80 -0.67
C GLY A 30 1.64 -12.58 -2.03
N LEU A 31 0.83 -12.52 -3.10
CA LEU A 31 1.32 -12.23 -4.46
C LEU A 31 2.04 -10.89 -4.54
N SER A 32 1.55 -9.90 -3.79
CA SER A 32 2.04 -8.53 -3.78
C SER A 32 3.50 -8.45 -3.34
N MET A 33 3.90 -9.22 -2.33
CA MET A 33 5.29 -9.28 -1.86
C MET A 33 6.21 -10.02 -2.85
N VAL A 34 5.72 -11.06 -3.53
CA VAL A 34 6.48 -11.69 -4.62
C VAL A 34 6.73 -10.67 -5.73
N PHE A 35 5.68 -9.94 -6.11
CA PHE A 35 5.73 -8.94 -7.17
C PHE A 35 6.73 -7.83 -6.86
N ILE A 36 6.73 -7.27 -5.64
CA ILE A 36 7.65 -6.18 -5.30
C ILE A 36 9.11 -6.65 -5.27
N VAL A 37 9.38 -7.91 -4.89
CA VAL A 37 10.73 -8.49 -4.93
C VAL A 37 11.20 -8.66 -6.37
N VAL A 38 10.36 -9.23 -7.25
CA VAL A 38 10.69 -9.39 -8.68
C VAL A 38 10.88 -8.02 -9.33
N LEU A 39 10.01 -7.06 -9.02
CA LEU A 39 10.14 -5.68 -9.50
C LEU A 39 11.42 -5.03 -8.99
N GLY A 40 11.77 -5.22 -7.72
CA GLY A 40 13.00 -4.70 -7.12
C GLY A 40 14.25 -5.24 -7.80
N LEU A 41 14.30 -6.55 -8.08
CA LEU A 41 15.40 -7.16 -8.83
C LEU A 41 15.48 -6.65 -10.28
N ALA A 42 14.33 -6.51 -10.95
CA ALA A 42 14.28 -5.95 -12.30
C ALA A 42 14.78 -4.50 -12.33
N VAL A 43 14.32 -3.67 -11.40
CA VAL A 43 14.73 -2.27 -11.26
C VAL A 43 16.22 -2.18 -10.94
N LEU A 44 16.74 -3.01 -10.05
CA LEU A 44 18.16 -3.03 -9.71
C LEU A 44 19.04 -3.36 -10.93
N LYS A 45 18.56 -4.24 -11.82
CA LYS A 45 19.27 -4.63 -13.05
C LYS A 45 19.18 -3.59 -14.17
N PHE A 46 17.98 -3.05 -14.42
CA PHE A 46 17.71 -2.25 -15.62
C PHE A 46 17.65 -0.74 -15.38
N ALA A 47 17.27 -0.31 -14.17
CA ALA A 47 17.04 1.10 -13.86
C ALA A 47 17.30 1.40 -12.37
N PRO A 48 18.54 1.22 -11.86
CA PRO A 48 18.84 1.24 -10.43
C PRO A 48 18.48 2.56 -9.73
N ALA A 49 18.41 3.66 -10.48
CA ALA A 49 17.95 4.96 -9.97
C ALA A 49 16.52 4.93 -9.40
N PHE A 50 15.67 4.00 -9.83
CA PHE A 50 14.30 3.84 -9.31
C PHE A 50 14.20 2.90 -8.11
N PHE A 51 15.31 2.29 -7.67
CA PHE A 51 15.31 1.41 -6.51
C PHE A 51 14.74 2.07 -5.23
N PRO A 52 15.02 3.37 -4.93
CA PRO A 52 14.38 4.06 -3.81
C PRO A 52 12.86 4.11 -3.91
N VAL A 53 12.30 4.26 -5.12
CA VAL A 53 10.84 4.25 -5.34
C VAL A 53 10.27 2.87 -5.03
N VAL A 54 10.95 1.81 -5.45
CA VAL A 54 10.54 0.43 -5.12
C VAL A 54 10.61 0.16 -3.62
N LEU A 55 11.63 0.70 -2.92
CA LEU A 55 11.72 0.61 -1.46
C LEU A 55 10.55 1.31 -0.76
N LEU A 56 10.14 2.49 -1.24
CA LEU A 56 8.96 3.19 -0.69
C LEU A 56 7.68 2.37 -0.92
N LEU A 57 7.52 1.78 -2.10
CA LEU A 57 6.40 0.89 -2.40
C LEU A 57 6.41 -0.36 -1.53
N TYR A 58 7.58 -0.95 -1.29
CA TYR A 58 7.74 -2.07 -0.36
C TYR A 58 7.33 -1.68 1.06
N LEU A 59 7.73 -0.51 1.53
CA LEU A 59 7.39 -0.04 2.87
C LEU A 59 5.87 0.08 3.04
N GLY A 60 5.21 0.74 2.08
CA GLY A 60 3.74 0.84 2.06
C GLY A 60 3.09 -0.54 2.06
N LEU A 61 3.54 -1.41 1.16
CA LEU A 61 3.03 -2.77 1.03
C LEU A 61 3.23 -3.62 2.30
N HIS A 62 4.36 -3.47 2.99
CA HIS A 62 4.67 -4.21 4.21
C HIS A 62 3.68 -3.89 5.33
N PHE A 63 3.29 -2.62 5.47
CA PHE A 63 2.34 -2.20 6.50
C PHE A 63 0.88 -2.46 6.14
N THR A 64 0.52 -2.45 4.87
CA THR A 64 -0.89 -2.61 4.43
C THR A 64 -1.22 -4.02 3.93
N GLY A 65 -0.22 -4.87 3.70
CA GLY A 65 -0.39 -6.23 3.16
C GLY A 65 -0.75 -6.29 1.67
N GLY A 66 -1.09 -5.16 1.05
CA GLY A 66 -1.50 -5.06 -0.35
C GLY A 66 -1.33 -3.65 -0.91
N PHE A 67 -1.41 -3.51 -2.24
CA PHE A 67 -1.25 -2.22 -2.94
C PHE A 67 -2.42 -1.24 -2.77
N SER A 68 -3.44 -1.59 -1.97
CA SER A 68 -4.59 -0.72 -1.70
C SER A 68 -4.18 0.65 -1.13
N PHE A 69 -3.07 0.70 -0.39
CA PHE A 69 -2.52 1.94 0.19
C PHE A 69 -2.30 3.05 -0.84
N ILE A 70 -2.04 2.70 -2.11
CA ILE A 70 -1.87 3.67 -3.18
C ILE A 70 -3.21 4.34 -3.48
N ALA A 71 -4.27 3.55 -3.64
CA ALA A 71 -5.61 4.05 -3.89
C ALA A 71 -6.12 4.85 -2.68
N ASP A 72 -5.96 4.30 -1.48
CA ASP A 72 -6.36 4.96 -0.22
C ASP A 72 -5.61 6.29 -0.04
N GLY A 73 -4.30 6.30 -0.33
CA GLY A 73 -3.47 7.49 -0.30
C GLY A 73 -3.94 8.57 -1.29
N ILE A 74 -4.22 8.19 -2.54
CA ILE A 74 -4.75 9.12 -3.56
C ILE A 74 -6.09 9.70 -3.11
N VAL A 75 -7.01 8.84 -2.67
CA VAL A 75 -8.34 9.26 -2.19
C VAL A 75 -8.21 10.22 -1.01
N THR A 76 -7.31 9.93 -0.06
CA THR A 76 -7.05 10.79 1.10
C THR A 76 -6.54 12.16 0.69
N VAL A 77 -5.60 12.24 -0.26
CA VAL A 77 -5.09 13.51 -0.78
C VAL A 77 -6.18 14.30 -1.50
N LEU A 78 -7.01 13.64 -2.32
CA LEU A 78 -8.10 14.32 -3.02
C LEU A 78 -9.13 14.90 -2.06
N TRP A 79 -9.50 14.15 -1.03
CA TRP A 79 -10.41 14.66 0.01
C TRP A 79 -9.78 15.79 0.82
N SER A 80 -8.49 15.73 1.13
CA SER A 80 -7.82 16.78 1.92
C SER A 80 -7.79 18.12 1.19
N ILE A 81 -7.64 18.13 -0.14
CA ILE A 81 -7.70 19.34 -0.97
C ILE A 81 -9.06 20.05 -0.84
N ILE A 82 -10.15 19.30 -0.65
CA ILE A 82 -11.51 19.86 -0.53
C ILE A 82 -11.81 20.22 0.94
N LEU A 83 -11.53 19.30 1.85
CA LEU A 83 -11.94 19.41 3.26
C LEU A 83 -11.10 20.43 4.04
N ILE A 84 -9.80 20.57 3.74
CA ILE A 84 -8.94 21.53 4.46
C ILE A 84 -9.41 22.98 4.23
N PRO A 85 -9.58 23.47 2.98
CA PRO A 85 -10.08 24.83 2.76
C PRO A 85 -11.49 25.05 3.31
N MET A 86 -12.37 24.06 3.19
CA MET A 86 -13.73 24.15 3.74
C MET A 86 -13.70 24.24 5.28
N GLY A 87 -12.84 23.47 5.94
CA GLY A 87 -12.61 23.56 7.37
C GLY A 87 -12.10 24.93 7.79
N ILE A 88 -11.13 25.49 7.06
CA ILE A 88 -10.61 26.84 7.33
C ILE A 88 -11.72 27.88 7.17
N ALA A 89 -12.49 27.82 6.08
CA ALA A 89 -13.57 28.77 5.81
C ALA A 89 -14.67 28.72 6.88
N THR A 90 -15.05 27.53 7.33
CA THR A 90 -16.06 27.39 8.41
C THR A 90 -15.56 27.92 9.75
N ILE A 91 -14.28 27.71 10.07
CA ILE A 91 -13.64 28.31 11.26
C ILE A 91 -13.62 29.84 11.16
N GLU A 92 -13.32 30.39 9.99
CA GLU A 92 -13.31 31.85 9.79
C GLU A 92 -14.72 32.47 9.87
N MET A 93 -15.71 31.84 9.23
CA MET A 93 -17.11 32.26 9.31
C MET A 93 -17.64 32.21 10.75
N SER A 94 -17.32 31.15 11.50
CA SER A 94 -17.72 31.04 12.90
C SER A 94 -17.09 32.13 13.77
N LYS A 95 -15.78 32.40 13.63
CA LYS A 95 -15.12 33.52 14.33
C LYS A 95 -15.78 34.86 14.03
N SER A 96 -16.09 35.14 12.76
CA SER A 96 -16.77 36.37 12.33
C SER A 96 -18.18 36.47 12.94
N TYR A 97 -18.93 35.37 12.95
CA TYR A 97 -20.27 35.32 13.52
C TYR A 97 -20.27 35.56 15.05
N PHE A 98 -19.36 34.95 15.78
CA PHE A 98 -19.23 35.17 17.23
C PHE A 98 -18.76 36.60 17.55
N SER A 99 -17.80 37.15 16.80
CA SER A 99 -17.33 38.53 16.98
C SER A 99 -18.46 39.57 16.80
N LYS A 100 -19.37 39.36 15.83
CA LYS A 100 -20.54 40.23 15.65
C LYS A 100 -21.55 40.12 16.80
N LYS A 101 -21.68 38.95 17.43
CA LYS A 101 -22.61 38.75 18.56
C LYS A 101 -22.11 39.36 19.87
N GLU A 102 -20.80 39.58 20.04
CA GLU A 102 -20.23 40.21 21.23
C GLU A 102 -20.30 41.74 21.22
N LYS A 103 -20.58 42.38 20.06
CA LYS A 103 -20.72 43.85 19.93
C LYS A 103 -22.15 44.38 19.70
N PRO A 104 -23.23 43.91 20.36
CA PRO A 104 -24.57 44.40 20.04
C PRO A 104 -24.95 45.76 20.66
N TRP A 105 -24.12 46.35 21.53
CA TRP A 105 -24.58 47.49 22.37
C TRP A 105 -23.61 48.67 22.61
N TYR A 106 -22.41 48.70 22.04
CA TYR A 106 -21.44 49.77 22.36
C TYR A 106 -21.46 51.01 21.46
N ASP A 107 -22.28 51.02 20.41
CA ASP A 107 -22.45 52.18 19.53
C ASP A 107 -23.90 52.69 19.60
N LYS A 108 -24.27 53.30 20.73
CA LYS A 108 -25.41 54.24 20.84
C LYS A 108 -25.07 55.37 21.78
#